data_AF-A0A7K4FPF3-F1
#
_entry.id   AF-A0A7K4FPF3-F1
#
_cell.length_a   1.000
_cell.length_b   1.000
_cell.length_c   1.000
_cell.angle_alpha   90.00
_cell.angle_beta   90.00
_cell.angle_gamma   90.00
#
_symmetry.space_group_name_H-M   'P 1'
#
loop_
_entity.id
_entity.type
_entity.pdbx_description
1 polymer ?
#
loop_
_entity_poly.entity_id
_entity_poly.type
_entity_poly.pdbx_seq_one_letter_code
_entity_poly.pdbx_strand_id
1 'polypeptide(L)'
;PGDYKIKIIMDNHSIHKSKETQKYINQKSGRFKFVFTPVHASWLNIIETMFSKMARSFLRGIRVNSKNELKSRINDYFDGINREPTEFIWRYKMDDMPGGIKM
;
A
#
# COMPACT_ATOMS: atom_id res chain seq x y z
N PRO A 1 -0.28 5.22 23.16
CA PRO A 1 -0.39 4.16 22.11
C PRO A 1 -1.77 3.46 21.98
N GLY A 2 -2.72 3.67 22.90
CA GLY A 2 -4.10 3.18 22.80
C GLY A 2 -5.02 4.03 21.93
N ASP A 3 -4.80 5.35 21.91
CA ASP A 3 -5.78 6.33 21.38
C ASP A 3 -5.47 6.84 19.98
N TYR A 4 -4.39 6.37 19.34
CA TYR A 4 -4.06 6.78 17.99
C TYR A 4 -5.10 6.28 16.99
N LYS A 5 -5.63 7.20 16.18
CA LYS A 5 -6.42 6.87 15.01
C LYS A 5 -5.50 6.37 13.91
N ILE A 6 -5.72 5.15 13.47
CA ILE A 6 -4.96 4.54 12.37
C ILE A 6 -5.69 4.84 11.07
N LYS A 7 -5.03 5.58 10.16
CA LYS A 7 -5.55 5.81 8.81
C LYS A 7 -5.03 4.71 7.89
N ILE A 8 -5.94 4.00 7.23
CA ILE A 8 -5.63 2.97 6.24
C ILE A 8 -5.96 3.54 4.87
N ILE A 9 -4.93 3.72 4.03
CA ILE A 9 -5.09 4.17 2.64
C ILE A 9 -5.40 2.94 1.78
N MET A 10 -6.42 3.05 0.95
CA MET A 10 -6.90 1.97 0.08
C MET A 10 -7.01 2.44 -1.36
N ASP A 11 -6.74 1.55 -2.31
CA ASP A 11 -7.10 1.78 -3.71
C ASP A 11 -8.60 1.52 -3.94
N ASN A 12 -9.03 1.72 -5.18
CA ASN A 12 -10.42 1.55 -5.60
C ASN A 12 -10.76 0.13 -6.09
N HIS A 13 -9.92 -0.87 -5.84
CA HIS A 13 -10.13 -2.23 -6.32
C HIS A 13 -11.48 -2.79 -5.84
N SER A 14 -12.15 -3.58 -6.69
CA SER A 14 -13.52 -4.04 -6.48
C SER A 14 -13.71 -4.80 -5.15
N ILE A 15 -12.70 -5.56 -4.73
CA ILE A 15 -12.68 -6.30 -3.45
C ILE A 15 -12.86 -5.38 -2.23
N HIS A 16 -12.44 -4.12 -2.33
CA HIS A 16 -12.58 -3.14 -1.25
C HIS A 16 -13.95 -2.45 -1.25
N LYS A 17 -14.69 -2.56 -2.36
CA LYS A 17 -16.03 -1.98 -2.55
C LYS A 17 -17.17 -2.96 -2.34
N SER A 18 -16.87 -4.25 -2.16
CA SER A 18 -17.91 -5.26 -1.93
C SER A 18 -18.74 -4.94 -0.68
N LYS A 19 -20.00 -5.36 -0.68
CA LYS A 19 -20.93 -5.11 0.44
C LYS A 19 -20.40 -5.74 1.73
N GLU A 20 -19.81 -6.92 1.61
CA GLU A 20 -19.23 -7.70 2.70
C GLU A 20 -18.04 -6.95 3.32
N THR A 21 -17.11 -6.46 2.48
CA THR A 21 -15.94 -5.71 2.94
C THR A 21 -16.36 -4.39 3.58
N GLN A 22 -17.27 -3.65 2.96
CA GLN A 22 -17.78 -2.38 3.52
C GLN A 22 -18.50 -2.59 4.85
N LYS A 23 -19.30 -3.65 4.98
CA LYS A 23 -19.94 -4.02 6.24
C LYS A 23 -18.91 -4.29 7.33
N TYR A 24 -17.84 -5.03 7.03
CA TYR A 24 -16.76 -5.30 7.98
C TYR A 24 -15.99 -4.03 8.37
N ILE A 25 -15.60 -3.21 7.39
CA ILE A 25 -14.83 -1.98 7.59
C ILE A 25 -15.60 -0.99 8.49
N ASN A 26 -16.89 -0.82 8.24
CA ASN A 26 -17.72 0.11 8.99
C ASN A 26 -17.87 -0.28 10.47
N GLN A 27 -17.71 -1.57 10.81
CA GLN A 27 -17.69 -2.04 12.21
C GLN A 27 -16.39 -1.66 12.94
N LYS A 28 -15.35 -1.15 12.26
CA LYS A 28 -14.02 -0.85 12.82
C LYS A 28 -13.73 0.65 12.97
N SER A 29 -14.73 1.51 12.76
CA SER A 29 -14.64 2.99 12.73
C SER A 29 -14.11 3.66 14.01
N GLY A 30 -14.03 2.93 15.13
CA GLY A 30 -13.47 3.43 16.39
C GLY A 30 -11.96 3.70 16.32
N ARG A 31 -11.14 2.70 16.00
CA ARG A 31 -9.67 2.83 15.95
C ARG A 31 -9.15 3.14 14.54
N PHE A 32 -9.89 2.73 13.52
CA PHE A 32 -9.45 2.78 12.13
C PHE A 32 -10.29 3.76 11.30
N LYS A 33 -9.63 4.57 10.48
CA LYS A 33 -10.25 5.39 9.44
C LYS A 33 -9.74 4.90 8.09
N PHE A 34 -10.65 4.45 7.24
CA PHE A 34 -10.32 4.01 5.88
C PHE A 34 -10.44 5.19 4.93
N VAL A 35 -9.41 5.41 4.11
CA VAL A 35 -9.32 6.51 3.15
C VAL A 35 -9.06 5.91 1.78
N PHE A 36 -10.02 6.09 0.87
CA PHE A 36 -9.87 5.64 -0.51
C PHE A 36 -9.17 6.72 -1.32
N THR A 37 -8.21 6.32 -2.14
CA THR A 37 -7.58 7.22 -3.11
C THR A 37 -8.61 7.71 -4.14
N PRO A 38 -8.44 8.90 -4.74
CA PRO A 38 -9.26 9.30 -5.88
C PRO A 38 -9.14 8.31 -7.05
N VAL A 39 -10.17 8.27 -7.91
CA VAL A 39 -10.11 7.46 -9.12
C VAL A 39 -8.97 7.98 -10.01
N HIS A 40 -8.23 7.06 -10.64
CA HIS A 40 -7.03 7.35 -11.44
C HIS A 40 -5.85 7.98 -10.68
N ALA A 41 -5.84 7.88 -9.34
CA ALA A 41 -4.77 8.41 -8.49
C ALA A 41 -3.90 7.31 -7.86
N SER A 42 -3.57 6.26 -8.62
CA SER A 42 -2.71 5.16 -8.14
C SER A 42 -1.35 5.64 -7.62
N TRP A 43 -0.85 6.75 -8.15
CA TRP A 43 0.39 7.39 -7.69
C TRP A 43 0.34 7.87 -6.23
N LEU A 44 -0.84 8.12 -5.66
CA LEU A 44 -1.02 8.42 -4.23
C LEU A 44 -0.94 7.18 -3.33
N ASN A 45 -0.99 5.98 -3.92
CA ASN A 45 -0.93 4.74 -3.17
C ASN A 45 0.52 4.26 -2.99
N ILE A 46 1.14 4.61 -1.86
CA ILE A 46 2.55 4.28 -1.57
C ILE A 46 2.83 2.77 -1.72
N ILE A 47 1.87 1.90 -1.37
CA ILE A 47 2.07 0.45 -1.44
C ILE A 47 2.32 -0.01 -2.88
N GLU A 48 1.72 0.63 -3.88
CA GLU A 48 1.93 0.30 -5.29
C GLU A 48 3.34 0.69 -5.74
N THR A 49 3.89 1.79 -5.20
CA THR A 49 5.28 2.16 -5.44
C THR A 49 6.24 1.16 -4.78
N MET A 50 5.93 0.69 -3.58
CA MET A 50 6.70 -0.35 -2.90
C MET A 50 6.69 -1.66 -3.69
N PHE A 51 5.53 -2.14 -4.15
CA PHE A 51 5.44 -3.34 -4.99
C PHE A 51 6.19 -3.17 -6.30
N SER A 52 6.12 -1.99 -6.92
CA SER A 52 6.87 -1.67 -8.13
C SER A 52 8.39 -1.74 -7.90
N LYS A 53 8.89 -1.26 -6.75
CA LYS A 53 10.30 -1.38 -6.36
C LYS A 53 10.68 -2.84 -6.15
N MET A 54 9.92 -3.57 -5.34
CA MET A 54 10.14 -4.99 -5.05
C MET A 54 10.15 -5.84 -6.33
N ALA A 55 9.24 -5.57 -7.27
CA ALA A 55 9.19 -6.23 -8.56
C ALA A 55 10.50 -6.07 -9.34
N ARG A 56 11.03 -4.84 -9.41
CA ARG A 56 12.26 -4.53 -10.17
C ARG A 56 13.54 -4.97 -9.48
N SER A 57 13.65 -4.79 -8.17
CA SER A 57 14.90 -5.03 -7.43
C SER A 57 15.06 -6.46 -6.92
N PHE A 58 13.95 -7.19 -6.77
CA PHE A 58 13.97 -8.48 -6.09
C PHE A 58 13.24 -9.56 -6.90
N LEU A 59 11.92 -9.40 -7.14
CA LEU A 59 11.13 -10.48 -7.75
C LEU A 59 11.57 -10.82 -9.18
N ARG A 60 12.03 -9.85 -9.97
CA ARG A 60 12.50 -10.11 -11.34
C ARG A 60 13.72 -11.05 -11.38
N GLY A 61 14.54 -11.05 -10.33
CA GLY A 61 15.78 -11.84 -10.27
C GLY A 61 15.68 -13.12 -9.47
N ILE A 62 14.59 -13.34 -8.72
CA ILE A 62 14.51 -14.46 -7.79
C ILE A 62 14.17 -15.77 -8.50
N ARG A 63 14.83 -16.86 -8.10
CA ARG A 63 14.46 -18.25 -8.40
C ARG A 63 14.24 -18.97 -7.07
N VAL A 64 13.16 -19.73 -6.99
CA VAL A 64 12.76 -20.47 -5.78
C VAL A 64 12.20 -21.83 -6.20
N ASN A 65 12.35 -22.82 -5.35
CA ASN A 65 11.93 -24.20 -5.60
C ASN A 65 10.58 -24.53 -4.94
N SER A 66 10.04 -23.64 -4.11
CA SER A 66 8.76 -23.84 -3.44
C SER A 66 8.04 -22.54 -3.07
N LYS A 67 6.73 -22.65 -2.81
CA LYS A 67 5.93 -21.54 -2.28
C LYS A 67 6.39 -21.10 -0.88
N ASN A 68 6.92 -22.02 -0.07
CA ASN A 68 7.41 -21.70 1.27
C ASN A 68 8.70 -20.88 1.19
N GLU A 69 9.60 -21.24 0.27
CA GLU A 69 10.80 -20.45 -0.01
C GLU A 69 10.42 -19.06 -0.52
N LEU A 70 9.47 -18.94 -1.44
CA LEU A 70 8.98 -17.64 -1.90
C LEU A 70 8.50 -16.75 -0.75
N LYS A 71 7.69 -17.31 0.16
CA LYS A 71 7.19 -16.59 1.34
C LYS A 71 8.34 -16.14 2.25
N SER A 72 9.29 -17.04 2.54
CA SER A 72 10.46 -16.71 3.36
C SER A 72 11.24 -15.56 2.76
N ARG A 73 11.55 -15.65 1.45
CA ARG A 73 12.35 -14.63 0.77
C ARG A 73 11.65 -13.28 0.67
N ILE A 74 10.33 -13.27 0.56
CA ILE A 74 9.52 -12.03 0.64
C ILE A 74 9.59 -11.44 2.06
N ASN A 75 9.49 -12.26 3.11
CA ASN A 75 9.64 -11.77 4.48
C ASN A 75 11.05 -11.21 4.72
N ASP A 76 12.11 -11.89 4.25
CA ASP A 76 13.49 -11.41 4.37
C ASP A 76 13.67 -10.04 3.67
N TYR A 77 13.03 -9.85 2.51
CA TYR A 77 13.01 -8.55 1.82
C TYR A 77 12.35 -7.47 2.69
N PHE A 78 11.22 -7.79 3.34
CA PHE A 78 10.55 -6.87 4.25
C PHE A 78 11.37 -6.55 5.50
N ASP A 79 12.01 -7.55 6.10
CA ASP A 79 12.89 -7.36 7.25
C ASP A 79 14.09 -6.48 6.90
N GLY A 80 14.64 -6.65 5.69
CA GLY A 80 15.70 -5.79 5.15
C GLY A 80 15.28 -4.32 5.05
N ILE A 81 14.11 -4.03 4.44
CA ILE A 81 13.64 -2.65 4.32
C ILE A 81 13.23 -2.03 5.65
N ASN A 82 12.74 -2.83 6.61
CA ASN A 82 12.32 -2.36 7.92
C ASN A 82 13.50 -2.07 8.85
N ARG A 83 14.65 -2.72 8.65
CA ARG A 83 15.88 -2.47 9.42
C ARG A 83 16.43 -1.07 9.15
N GLU A 84 16.34 -0.60 7.91
CA GLU A 84 16.78 0.73 7.49
C GLU A 84 15.63 1.44 6.76
N PRO A 85 14.64 1.97 7.51
CA PRO A 85 13.48 2.60 6.91
C PRO A 85 13.92 3.83 6.11
N THR A 86 13.55 3.85 4.83
CA THR A 86 13.80 4.99 3.94
C THR A 86 12.56 5.87 3.89
N GLU A 87 12.73 7.18 4.05
CA GLU A 87 11.64 8.14 3.85
C GLU A 87 11.12 8.08 2.41
N PHE A 88 9.80 8.09 2.27
CA PHE A 88 9.16 8.16 0.97
C PHE A 88 9.11 9.61 0.50
N ILE A 89 9.82 9.92 -0.59
CA ILE A 89 9.85 11.26 -1.18
C ILE A 89 8.83 11.35 -2.31
N TRP A 90 7.83 12.20 -2.13
CA TRP A 90 6.86 12.53 -3.16
C TRP A 90 7.52 13.36 -4.27
N ARG A 91 7.43 12.89 -5.52
CA ARG A 91 7.96 13.62 -6.67
C ARG A 91 7.02 14.71 -7.19
N TYR A 92 5.71 14.51 -7.05
CA TYR A 92 4.71 15.48 -7.50
C TYR A 92 4.39 16.44 -6.36
N LYS A 93 4.50 17.74 -6.64
CA LYS A 93 3.98 18.78 -5.75
C LYS A 93 2.48 18.93 -5.98
N MET A 94 1.78 19.52 -5.02
CA MET A 94 0.33 19.78 -5.12
C MET A 94 -0.03 20.57 -6.38
N ASP A 95 0.85 21.49 -6.79
CA ASP A 95 0.66 22.33 -7.98
C ASP A 95 0.93 21.59 -9.31
N ASP A 96 1.61 20.44 -9.26
CA ASP A 96 2.01 19.62 -10.40
C ASP A 96 1.19 18.31 -10.48
N MET A 97 0.00 18.27 -9.86
CA MET A 97 -0.80 17.04 -9.75
C MET A 97 -1.20 16.48 -11.12
N PRO A 98 -0.71 15.29 -11.50
CA PRO A 98 -1.08 14.67 -12.77
C PRO A 98 -2.54 14.22 -12.76
N GLY A 99 -3.25 14.41 -13.87
CA GLY A 99 -4.58 13.86 -14.09
C GLY A 99 -5.77 14.73 -13.67
N GLY A 100 -5.56 16.02 -13.34
CA GLY A 100 -6.67 16.96 -13.12
C GLY A 100 -7.54 16.66 -11.89
N ILE A 101 -6.98 15.95 -10.91
CA ILE A 101 -7.68 15.57 -9.67
C ILE A 101 -7.99 16.84 -8.87
N LYS A 102 -9.27 17.19 -8.76
CA LYS A 102 -9.74 18.19 -7.80
C LYS A 102 -10.05 17.48 -6.49
N MET A 103 -9.44 17.93 -5.39
CA MET A 103 -9.75 17.45 -4.04
C MET A 103 -11.11 17.95 -3.55
#